data_AF-A0A497CDV4-F1
#
_entry.id   AF-A0A497CDV4-F1
#
_cell.length_a   1.000
_cell.length_b   1.000
_cell.length_c   1.000
_cell.angle_alpha   90.00
_cell.angle_beta   90.00
_cell.angle_gamma   90.00
#
_symmetry.space_group_name_H-M   'P 1'
#
loop_
_entity.id
_entity.type
_entity.pdbx_description
1 polymer ?
#
loop_
_entity_poly.entity_id
_entity_poly.type
_entity_poly.pdbx_seq_one_letter_code
_entity_poly.pdbx_strand_id
1 'polypeptide(L)'
;WGSFCETKSCEKPQLLLGEELDLIVLCEASQIPRSIWHRQLRARIGPRNGGLLATSTPNADGGLFWEFFQIAENTPDWERWQFNTIANPTFSKKEWEIAKTELDEKVFAEQYEGRFVSRRGQVFSMSDGNFIDSCFSSFSLLPVLVGVHYRPNNPVAVVFIAVQHEPRRYIVFDEIYDENLTAIDVIPSIKEKMQGFPKFLGVFVDFWDFAIQKEFRQAGLEVGVNRKEKEIGKKLAAMRRIQGLQNALKIREDGQSKLLLHTRCTKTIRDFERCKWPDKRKEEAEVQEKELPLTKYMFAPHAVSYVIAFCENAVGVDFYRVAN
;
A
#
# COMPACT_ATOMS: atom_id res chain seq x y z
N TRP A 1 28.20 -3.04 35.82
CA TRP A 1 29.21 -3.07 34.73
C TRP A 1 29.59 -4.53 34.52
N GLY A 2 29.36 -5.08 33.32
CA GLY A 2 29.54 -6.51 33.05
C GLY A 2 28.54 -7.12 32.06
N SER A 3 27.46 -6.41 31.72
CA SER A 3 26.50 -6.81 30.69
C SER A 3 26.93 -6.26 29.32
N PHE A 4 26.70 -7.04 28.26
CA PHE A 4 26.82 -6.58 26.88
C PHE A 4 25.45 -6.71 26.18
N CYS A 5 25.19 -5.85 25.20
CA CYS A 5 24.00 -5.89 24.37
C CYS A 5 24.44 -5.85 22.91
N GLU A 6 23.88 -6.72 22.07
CA GLU A 6 24.17 -6.78 20.65
C GLU A 6 22.87 -6.70 19.85
N THR A 7 22.88 -5.95 18.75
CA THR A 7 21.75 -5.83 17.83
C THR A 7 21.99 -6.68 16.60
N LYS A 8 21.06 -7.60 16.31
CA LYS A 8 21.12 -8.47 15.11
C LYS A 8 19.84 -8.30 14.28
N SER A 9 19.96 -8.44 12.96
CA SER A 9 18.83 -8.32 12.03
C SER A 9 18.20 -9.69 11.74
N CYS A 10 16.87 -9.75 11.79
CA CYS A 10 16.10 -10.91 11.37
C CYS A 10 16.12 -11.16 9.85
N GLU A 11 16.63 -10.23 9.04
CA GLU A 11 16.82 -10.43 7.59
C GLU A 11 18.00 -11.36 7.27
N LYS A 12 18.88 -11.62 8.24
CA LYS A 12 20.00 -12.58 8.13
C LYS A 12 19.89 -13.65 9.23
N PRO A 13 18.88 -14.55 9.17
CA PRO A 13 18.56 -15.47 10.27
C PRO A 13 19.72 -16.39 10.70
N GLN A 14 20.64 -16.70 9.79
CA GLN A 14 21.82 -17.52 10.05
C GLN A 14 22.75 -16.91 11.10
N LEU A 15 22.76 -15.58 11.24
CA LEU A 15 23.59 -14.88 12.23
C LEU A 15 22.99 -14.87 13.64
N LEU A 16 21.74 -15.34 13.79
CA LEU A 16 21.03 -15.41 15.07
C LEU A 16 21.33 -16.70 15.86
N LEU A 17 22.13 -17.60 15.29
CA LEU A 17 22.44 -18.91 15.85
C LEU A 17 23.77 -18.88 16.62
N GLY A 18 23.95 -19.86 17.52
CA GLY A 18 25.24 -20.17 18.14
C GLY A 18 25.44 -19.62 19.55
N GLU A 19 24.65 -18.65 19.98
CA GLU A 19 24.75 -18.07 21.31
C GLU A 19 23.68 -18.59 22.28
N GLU A 20 23.98 -18.51 23.57
CA GLU A 20 23.01 -18.66 24.66
C GLU A 20 22.77 -17.28 25.26
N LEU A 21 21.51 -16.93 25.51
CA LEU A 21 21.10 -15.55 25.79
C LEU A 21 20.29 -15.46 27.09
N ASP A 22 20.61 -14.46 27.91
CA ASP A 22 19.89 -14.15 29.16
C ASP A 22 18.61 -13.35 28.91
N LEU A 23 18.55 -12.61 27.80
CA LEU A 23 17.38 -11.83 27.38
C LEU A 23 17.38 -11.67 25.85
N ILE A 24 16.23 -11.88 25.24
CA ILE A 24 15.97 -11.48 23.85
C ILE A 24 15.01 -10.29 23.87
N VAL A 25 15.37 -9.22 23.16
CA VAL A 25 14.47 -8.09 22.87
C VAL A 25 14.11 -8.11 21.39
N LEU A 26 12.83 -8.34 21.08
CA LEU A 26 12.30 -8.31 19.72
C LEU A 26 11.65 -6.96 19.46
N CYS A 27 12.33 -6.10 18.69
CA CYS A 27 11.77 -4.87 18.17
C CYS A 27 10.97 -5.16 16.89
N GLU A 28 9.77 -4.58 16.80
CA GLU A 28 8.83 -4.82 15.69
C GLU A 28 8.49 -6.30 15.47
N ALA A 29 8.20 -7.01 16.56
CA ALA A 29 7.91 -8.44 16.55
C ALA A 29 6.74 -8.85 15.62
N SER A 30 5.83 -7.93 15.25
CA SER A 30 4.78 -8.21 14.26
C SER A 30 5.33 -8.46 12.85
N GLN A 31 6.51 -7.92 12.55
CA GLN A 31 7.21 -8.05 11.26
C GLN A 31 8.16 -9.25 11.22
N ILE A 32 8.38 -9.91 12.35
CA ILE A 32 9.29 -11.05 12.45
C ILE A 32 8.52 -12.33 12.09
N PRO A 33 8.95 -13.09 11.06
CA PRO A 33 8.34 -14.37 10.74
C PRO A 33 8.41 -15.34 11.93
N ARG A 34 7.31 -16.03 12.22
CA ARG A 34 7.23 -17.02 13.31
C ARG A 34 8.34 -18.07 13.25
N SER A 35 8.71 -18.48 12.04
CA SER A 35 9.80 -19.44 11.81
C SER A 35 11.12 -18.99 12.42
N ILE A 36 11.43 -17.68 12.43
CA ILE A 36 12.65 -17.13 13.03
C ILE A 36 12.67 -17.37 14.54
N TRP A 37 11.53 -17.10 15.19
CA TRP A 37 11.40 -17.38 16.62
C TRP A 37 11.55 -18.87 16.91
N HIS A 38 10.76 -19.72 16.25
CA HIS A 38 10.72 -21.15 16.58
C HIS A 38 12.01 -21.88 16.25
N ARG A 39 12.67 -21.56 15.13
CA ARG A 39 13.83 -22.33 14.65
C ARG A 39 15.17 -21.75 15.07
N GLN A 40 15.28 -20.43 15.23
CA GLN A 40 16.57 -19.78 15.53
C GLN A 40 16.63 -19.30 16.99
N LEU A 41 15.63 -18.55 17.46
CA LEU A 41 15.74 -17.77 18.70
C LEU A 41 15.24 -18.48 19.96
N ARG A 42 14.14 -19.23 19.89
CA ARG A 42 13.48 -19.83 21.08
C ARG A 42 14.42 -20.74 21.87
N ALA A 43 15.29 -21.47 21.19
CA ALA A 43 16.25 -22.38 21.82
C ALA A 43 17.44 -21.65 22.46
N ARG A 44 17.68 -20.37 22.15
CA ARG A 44 18.85 -19.62 22.65
C ARG A 44 18.69 -19.16 24.09
N ILE A 45 17.45 -18.93 24.54
CA ILE A 45 17.15 -18.54 25.93
C ILE A 45 17.03 -19.73 26.89
N GLY A 46 16.80 -20.93 26.37
CA GLY A 46 16.55 -22.13 27.19
C GLY A 46 17.69 -22.46 28.17
N PRO A 47 18.96 -22.60 27.70
CA PRO A 47 20.08 -22.99 28.56
C PRO A 47 20.34 -22.04 29.74
N ARG A 48 20.00 -20.75 29.60
CA ARG A 48 20.21 -19.72 30.63
C ARG A 48 18.96 -19.36 31.43
N ASN A 49 17.83 -20.02 31.16
CA ASN A 49 16.51 -19.60 31.66
C ASN A 49 16.24 -18.11 31.37
N GLY A 50 16.64 -17.67 30.18
CA GLY A 50 16.57 -16.26 29.77
C GLY A 50 15.14 -15.79 29.43
N GLY A 51 14.96 -14.48 29.44
CA GLY A 51 13.67 -13.82 29.19
C GLY A 51 13.43 -13.43 27.73
N LEU A 52 12.18 -13.05 27.45
CA LEU A 52 11.76 -12.42 26.20
C LEU A 52 11.04 -11.10 26.50
N LEU A 53 11.45 -10.04 25.82
CA LEU A 53 10.67 -8.81 25.69
C LEU A 53 10.35 -8.59 24.21
N ALA A 54 9.08 -8.51 23.85
CA ALA A 54 8.67 -8.22 22.48
C ALA A 54 7.86 -6.92 22.44
N THR A 55 8.23 -6.01 21.56
CA THR A 55 7.52 -4.75 21.32
C THR A 55 7.14 -4.66 19.85
N SER A 56 5.91 -4.25 19.56
CA SER A 56 5.48 -3.98 18.20
C SER A 56 4.13 -3.28 18.16
N THR A 57 3.73 -2.87 16.96
CA THR A 57 2.36 -2.52 16.63
C THR A 57 1.46 -3.77 16.55
N PRO A 58 0.20 -3.69 17.01
CA PRO A 58 -0.68 -4.85 17.16
C PRO A 58 -1.40 -5.21 15.85
N ASN A 59 -1.02 -6.35 15.27
CA ASN A 59 -1.66 -6.91 14.08
C ASN A 59 -2.44 -8.20 14.44
N ALA A 60 -3.75 -8.26 14.15
CA ALA A 60 -4.60 -9.41 14.53
C ALA A 60 -4.57 -10.59 13.53
N ASP A 61 -3.74 -10.53 12.48
CA ASP A 61 -3.72 -11.52 11.38
C ASP A 61 -2.80 -12.73 11.68
N GLY A 62 -2.66 -13.11 12.94
CA GLY A 62 -2.02 -14.37 13.33
C GLY A 62 -0.49 -14.40 13.19
N GLY A 63 0.18 -13.26 13.30
CA GLY A 63 1.65 -13.16 13.32
C GLY A 63 2.27 -13.52 14.67
N LEU A 64 3.62 -13.52 14.75
CA LEU A 64 4.37 -13.90 15.95
C LEU A 64 3.99 -13.08 17.18
N PHE A 65 3.89 -11.75 17.04
CA PHE A 65 3.51 -10.89 18.16
C PHE A 65 2.08 -11.13 18.65
N TRP A 66 1.15 -11.44 17.75
CA TRP A 66 -0.21 -11.84 18.13
C TRP A 66 -0.21 -13.15 18.93
N GLU A 67 0.59 -14.13 18.51
CA GLU A 67 0.75 -15.39 19.23
C GLU A 67 1.25 -15.15 20.66
N PHE A 68 2.31 -14.36 20.84
CA PHE A 68 2.79 -13.98 22.17
C PHE A 68 1.70 -13.27 23.00
N PHE A 69 0.99 -12.33 22.39
CA PHE A 69 -0.06 -11.58 23.07
C PHE A 69 -1.23 -12.47 23.50
N GLN A 70 -1.54 -13.53 22.75
CA GLN A 70 -2.57 -14.52 23.09
C GLN A 70 -2.09 -15.52 24.14
N ILE A 71 -0.85 -16.01 24.04
CA ILE A 71 -0.23 -16.90 25.05
C ILE A 71 -0.22 -16.20 26.42
N ALA A 72 0.13 -14.92 26.43
CA ALA A 72 0.21 -14.12 27.64
C ALA A 72 -1.13 -13.89 28.36
N GLU A 73 -2.25 -14.22 27.73
CA GLU A 73 -3.57 -14.11 28.37
C GLU A 73 -3.81 -15.19 29.43
N ASN A 74 -3.29 -16.40 29.19
CA ASN A 74 -3.68 -17.59 29.95
C ASN A 74 -2.49 -18.39 30.49
N THR A 75 -1.26 -17.91 30.29
CA THR A 75 -0.04 -18.66 30.65
C THR A 75 0.65 -18.00 31.85
N PRO A 76 0.82 -18.71 32.98
CA PRO A 76 1.69 -18.27 34.07
C PRO A 76 3.10 -18.01 33.53
N ASP A 77 3.76 -16.92 33.95
CA ASP A 77 5.08 -16.43 33.46
C ASP A 77 5.06 -15.56 32.19
N TRP A 78 3.89 -15.25 31.65
CA TRP A 78 3.76 -14.26 30.59
C TRP A 78 2.96 -13.05 31.06
N GLU A 79 3.43 -11.88 30.64
CA GLU A 79 2.74 -10.61 30.87
C GLU A 79 2.56 -9.89 29.53
N ARG A 80 1.41 -9.23 29.37
CA ARG A 80 1.11 -8.42 28.19
C ARG A 80 0.57 -7.07 28.60
N TRP A 81 0.95 -6.06 27.83
CA TRP A 81 0.47 -4.69 27.98
C TRP A 81 0.10 -4.14 26.61
N GLN A 82 -0.90 -3.28 26.61
CA GLN A 82 -1.37 -2.59 25.42
C GLN A 82 -1.45 -1.09 25.75
N PHE A 83 -0.80 -0.28 24.93
CA PHE A 83 -0.71 1.16 25.15
C PHE A 83 -1.32 1.91 23.99
N ASN A 84 -2.08 2.95 24.32
CA ASN A 84 -2.54 3.94 23.36
C ASN A 84 -1.53 5.10 23.37
N THR A 85 -1.18 5.61 22.20
CA THR A 85 -0.23 6.73 22.04
C THR A 85 -0.66 7.97 22.82
N ILE A 86 -1.97 8.24 22.96
CA ILE A 86 -2.47 9.40 23.74
C ILE A 86 -2.26 9.26 25.24
N ALA A 87 -1.98 8.06 25.74
CA ALA A 87 -1.65 7.83 27.15
C ALA A 87 -0.24 8.33 27.49
N ASN A 88 0.63 8.54 26.49
CA ASN A 88 1.91 9.18 26.72
C ASN A 88 1.69 10.69 26.99
N PRO A 89 2.01 11.20 28.20
CA PRO A 89 1.76 12.59 28.57
C PRO A 89 2.55 13.61 27.73
N THR A 90 3.60 13.16 27.04
CA THR A 90 4.43 14.00 26.16
C THR A 90 3.94 14.02 24.71
N PHE A 91 2.98 13.16 24.34
CA PHE A 91 2.47 13.10 22.98
C PHE A 91 1.51 14.26 22.69
N SER A 92 1.63 14.85 21.50
CA SER A 92 0.82 16.00 21.09
C SER A 92 -0.63 15.58 20.85
N LYS A 93 -1.55 16.14 21.63
CA LYS A 93 -3.00 15.99 21.37
C LYS A 93 -3.40 16.55 20.00
N LYS A 94 -2.70 17.57 19.51
CA LYS A 94 -2.95 18.10 18.17
C LYS A 94 -2.57 17.08 17.09
N GLU A 95 -1.44 16.39 17.25
CA GLU A 95 -1.01 15.35 16.32
C GLU A 95 -1.97 14.16 16.31
N TRP A 96 -2.48 13.80 17.49
CA TRP A 96 -3.52 12.78 17.61
C TRP A 96 -4.75 13.10 16.75
N GLU A 97 -5.29 14.33 16.86
CA GLU A 97 -6.45 14.74 16.07
C GLU A 97 -6.13 14.79 14.57
N ILE A 98 -4.95 15.31 14.18
CA ILE A 98 -4.50 15.30 12.78
C ILE A 98 -4.46 13.85 12.26
N ALA A 99 -3.73 12.97 12.95
CA ALA A 99 -3.60 11.57 12.54
C ALA A 99 -4.95 10.84 12.48
N LYS A 100 -5.88 11.15 13.39
CA LYS A 100 -7.23 10.58 13.40
C LYS A 100 -8.03 10.96 12.16
N THR A 101 -7.84 12.18 11.65
CA THR A 101 -8.49 12.64 10.41
C THR A 101 -7.76 12.18 9.15
N GLU A 102 -6.44 12.05 9.18
CA GLU A 102 -5.64 11.71 8.01
C GLU A 102 -5.55 10.19 7.76
N LEU A 103 -5.56 9.37 8.82
CA LEU A 103 -5.35 7.93 8.75
C LEU A 103 -6.67 7.16 8.59
N ASP A 104 -6.54 5.91 8.14
CA ASP A 104 -7.70 5.03 7.99
C ASP A 104 -8.06 4.54 9.38
N GLU A 105 -9.34 4.33 9.67
CA GLU A 105 -9.78 3.94 11.01
C GLU A 105 -9.01 2.71 11.52
N LYS A 106 -8.76 1.71 10.66
CA LYS A 106 -7.99 0.53 11.06
C LYS A 106 -6.52 0.86 11.27
N VAL A 107 -5.93 1.69 10.41
CA VAL A 107 -4.52 2.10 10.55
C VAL A 107 -4.33 2.96 11.79
N PHE A 108 -5.25 3.87 12.09
CA PHE A 108 -5.24 4.68 13.29
C PHE A 108 -5.43 3.79 14.53
N ALA A 109 -6.39 2.86 14.47
CA ALA A 109 -6.60 1.88 15.54
C ALA A 109 -5.34 1.04 15.80
N GLU A 110 -4.64 0.60 14.75
CA GLU A 110 -3.38 -0.15 14.86
C GLU A 110 -2.24 0.72 15.42
N GLN A 111 -1.95 1.85 14.79
CA GLN A 111 -0.73 2.64 15.01
C GLN A 111 -0.83 3.61 16.19
N TYR A 112 -2.04 4.11 16.50
CA TYR A 112 -2.27 5.14 17.52
C TYR A 112 -3.02 4.58 18.72
N GLU A 113 -4.10 3.84 18.50
CA GLU A 113 -4.90 3.29 19.61
C GLU A 113 -4.31 1.98 20.16
N GLY A 114 -3.32 1.40 19.48
CA GLY A 114 -2.69 0.14 19.85
C GLY A 114 -3.68 -1.02 19.86
N ARG A 115 -4.72 -1.03 19.01
CA ARG A 115 -5.71 -2.10 18.92
C ARG A 115 -5.31 -3.15 17.91
N PHE A 116 -5.51 -4.42 18.29
CA PHE A 116 -5.41 -5.55 17.36
C PHE A 116 -6.54 -5.48 16.33
N VAL A 117 -6.23 -4.97 15.14
CA VAL A 117 -7.14 -4.96 14.00
C VAL A 117 -6.72 -6.01 12.98
N SER A 118 -7.70 -6.67 12.37
CA SER A 118 -7.44 -7.62 11.29
C SER A 118 -7.41 -6.88 9.95
N ARG A 119 -6.37 -7.13 9.15
CA ARG A 119 -6.33 -6.70 7.76
C ARG A 119 -7.09 -7.68 6.84
N ARG A 120 -7.67 -8.77 7.36
CA ARG A 120 -8.57 -9.65 6.58
C ARG A 120 -9.77 -8.83 6.06
N GLY A 121 -9.96 -8.79 4.75
CA GLY A 121 -11.06 -8.04 4.12
C GLY A 121 -10.69 -7.37 2.80
N GLN A 122 -11.58 -6.50 2.32
CA GLN A 122 -11.32 -5.64 1.17
C GLN A 122 -10.11 -4.73 1.45
N VAL A 123 -9.27 -4.53 0.43
CA VAL A 123 -8.05 -3.69 0.54
C VAL A 123 -8.40 -2.21 0.46
N PHE A 124 -9.41 -1.88 -0.33
CA PHE A 124 -9.89 -0.53 -0.54
C PHE A 124 -11.33 -0.42 -0.03
N SER A 125 -11.60 0.61 0.77
CA SER A 125 -12.95 0.97 1.20
C SER A 125 -13.41 2.15 0.37
N MET A 126 -14.57 2.02 -0.26
CA MET A 126 -15.21 3.08 -1.06
C MET A 126 -16.58 3.37 -0.49
N SER A 127 -17.04 4.60 -0.69
CA SER A 127 -18.30 5.16 -0.22
C SER A 127 -18.92 6.01 -1.32
N ASP A 128 -20.19 6.42 -1.16
CA ASP A 128 -20.93 7.17 -2.19
C ASP A 128 -20.20 8.45 -2.64
N GLY A 129 -19.47 9.12 -1.73
CA GLY A 129 -18.68 10.32 -2.04
C GLY A 129 -17.47 10.08 -2.94
N ASN A 130 -17.14 8.82 -3.27
CA ASN A 130 -16.10 8.47 -4.22
C ASN A 130 -16.60 8.41 -5.68
N PHE A 131 -17.92 8.45 -5.92
CA PHE A 131 -18.49 8.25 -7.25
C PHE A 131 -19.01 9.55 -7.85
N ILE A 132 -18.82 9.71 -9.16
CA ILE A 132 -19.33 10.83 -9.93
C ILE A 132 -20.00 10.36 -11.22
N ASP A 133 -20.95 11.15 -11.72
CA ASP A 133 -21.67 10.89 -12.99
C ASP A 133 -21.59 12.08 -13.96
N SER A 134 -20.56 12.91 -13.79
CA SER A 134 -20.37 14.14 -14.57
C SER A 134 -20.02 13.85 -16.03
N CYS A 135 -20.50 14.68 -16.95
CA CYS A 135 -20.18 14.56 -18.37
C CYS A 135 -18.67 14.76 -18.64
N PHE A 136 -18.11 14.01 -19.58
CA PHE A 136 -16.71 14.12 -20.02
C PHE A 136 -16.23 15.53 -20.36
N SER A 137 -17.12 16.37 -20.90
CA SER A 137 -16.79 17.76 -21.24
C SER A 137 -16.32 18.57 -20.02
N SER A 138 -16.68 18.13 -18.80
CA SER A 138 -16.22 18.74 -17.56
C SER A 138 -14.71 18.55 -17.29
N PHE A 139 -14.04 17.63 -17.99
CA PHE A 139 -12.64 17.26 -17.72
C PHE A 139 -11.67 17.53 -18.87
N SER A 140 -12.17 17.89 -20.06
CA SER A 140 -11.36 17.99 -21.28
C SER A 140 -10.23 19.04 -21.21
N LEU A 141 -10.38 20.06 -20.36
CA LEU A 141 -9.40 21.13 -20.17
C LEU A 141 -8.46 20.92 -18.96
N LEU A 142 -8.67 19.86 -18.19
CA LEU A 142 -7.82 19.49 -17.07
C LEU A 142 -6.57 18.74 -17.56
N PRO A 143 -5.43 18.83 -16.85
CA PRO A 143 -4.29 17.95 -17.09
C PRO A 143 -4.71 16.48 -16.98
N VAL A 144 -4.38 15.69 -18.00
CA VAL A 144 -4.69 14.25 -18.05
C VAL A 144 -3.42 13.43 -18.02
N LEU A 145 -3.39 12.45 -17.13
CA LEU A 145 -2.36 11.42 -17.08
C LEU A 145 -3.02 10.05 -17.22
N VAL A 146 -2.32 9.11 -17.83
CA VAL A 146 -2.87 7.78 -18.11
C VAL A 146 -2.05 6.73 -17.37
N GLY A 147 -2.67 6.01 -16.44
CA GLY A 147 -2.06 4.86 -15.79
C GLY A 147 -2.19 3.61 -16.64
N VAL A 148 -1.12 2.85 -16.83
CA VAL A 148 -1.17 1.56 -17.55
C VAL A 148 -0.53 0.47 -16.67
N HIS A 149 -1.27 -0.61 -16.48
CA HIS A 149 -0.80 -1.82 -15.82
C HIS A 149 -1.10 -3.05 -16.67
N TYR A 150 -0.09 -3.87 -16.90
CA TYR A 150 -0.21 -5.11 -17.66
C TYR A 150 0.64 -6.21 -17.02
N ARG A 151 0.16 -7.44 -17.10
CA ARG A 151 0.96 -8.64 -16.83
C ARG A 151 0.60 -9.70 -17.88
N PRO A 152 1.56 -10.53 -18.32
CA PRO A 152 1.26 -11.64 -19.24
C PRO A 152 0.13 -12.53 -18.71
N ASN A 153 -0.75 -13.00 -19.60
CA ASN A 153 -1.91 -13.84 -19.29
C ASN A 153 -2.91 -13.22 -18.29
N ASN A 154 -2.95 -11.88 -18.24
CA ASN A 154 -3.87 -11.13 -17.41
C ASN A 154 -4.37 -9.92 -18.20
N PRO A 155 -5.50 -9.31 -17.79
CA PRO A 155 -5.99 -8.11 -18.44
C PRO A 155 -5.01 -6.95 -18.39
N VAL A 156 -4.98 -6.19 -19.49
CA VAL A 156 -4.44 -4.83 -19.49
C VAL A 156 -5.45 -3.90 -18.84
N ALA A 157 -4.98 -3.06 -17.91
CA ALA A 157 -5.76 -2.01 -17.29
C ALA A 157 -5.15 -0.66 -17.63
N VAL A 158 -5.87 0.13 -18.41
CA VAL A 158 -5.56 1.53 -18.71
C VAL A 158 -6.60 2.40 -18.02
N VAL A 159 -6.15 3.34 -17.21
CA VAL A 159 -7.03 4.24 -16.46
C VAL A 159 -6.69 5.69 -16.80
N PHE A 160 -7.67 6.44 -17.27
CA PHE A 160 -7.51 7.84 -17.67
C PHE A 160 -7.89 8.75 -16.51
N ILE A 161 -6.96 9.60 -16.08
CA ILE A 161 -7.07 10.36 -14.83
C ILE A 161 -6.88 11.84 -15.13
N ALA A 162 -7.92 12.63 -14.89
CA ALA A 162 -7.83 14.10 -14.88
C ALA A 162 -7.41 14.58 -13.49
N VAL A 163 -6.56 15.61 -13.43
CA VAL A 163 -6.03 16.15 -12.18
C VAL A 163 -6.50 17.58 -11.97
N GLN A 164 -7.30 17.78 -10.94
CA GLN A 164 -7.67 19.11 -10.45
C GLN A 164 -6.68 19.53 -9.37
N HIS A 165 -6.21 20.77 -9.41
CA HIS A 165 -5.23 21.29 -8.45
C HIS A 165 -5.85 21.76 -7.14
N GLU A 166 -6.94 22.52 -7.22
CA GLU A 166 -7.53 23.17 -6.05
C GLU A 166 -9.05 22.93 -6.00
N PRO A 167 -9.54 22.17 -4.99
CA PRO A 167 -8.75 21.26 -4.15
C PRO A 167 -8.12 20.14 -4.99
N ARG A 168 -7.01 19.55 -4.50
CA ARG A 168 -6.30 18.48 -5.21
C ARG A 168 -7.20 17.24 -5.35
N ARG A 169 -7.59 16.90 -6.59
CA ARG A 169 -8.41 15.73 -6.91
C ARG A 169 -7.86 14.96 -8.11
N TYR A 170 -8.03 13.64 -8.06
CA TYR A 170 -7.73 12.68 -9.10
C TYR A 170 -9.06 12.10 -9.57
N ILE A 171 -9.42 12.36 -10.83
CA ILE A 171 -10.72 11.99 -11.38
C ILE A 171 -10.48 10.92 -12.43
N VAL A 172 -10.79 9.67 -12.09
CA VAL A 172 -10.83 8.56 -13.02
C VAL A 172 -12.08 8.70 -13.88
N PHE A 173 -11.91 9.12 -15.12
CA PHE A 173 -13.05 9.43 -15.97
C PHE A 173 -13.26 8.40 -17.08
N ASP A 174 -12.24 7.62 -17.47
CA ASP A 174 -12.32 6.56 -18.50
C ASP A 174 -11.43 5.37 -18.16
N GLU A 175 -11.70 4.23 -18.81
CA GLU A 175 -10.91 3.02 -18.71
C GLU A 175 -10.84 2.25 -20.04
N ILE A 176 -9.73 1.54 -20.25
CA ILE A 176 -9.66 0.39 -21.18
C ILE A 176 -9.26 -0.80 -20.32
N TYR A 177 -10.08 -1.84 -20.32
CA TYR A 177 -9.84 -3.04 -19.54
C TYR A 177 -10.20 -4.27 -20.35
N ASP A 178 -9.20 -5.01 -20.82
CA ASP A 178 -9.40 -6.15 -21.72
C ASP A 178 -8.44 -7.30 -21.38
N GLU A 179 -8.96 -8.53 -21.40
CA GLU A 179 -8.21 -9.77 -21.10
C GLU A 179 -7.41 -10.29 -22.29
N ASN A 180 -7.74 -9.84 -23.50
CA ASN A 180 -7.15 -10.33 -24.75
C ASN A 180 -6.11 -9.36 -25.35
N LEU A 181 -6.00 -8.15 -24.81
CA LEU A 181 -5.07 -7.13 -25.29
C LEU A 181 -3.79 -7.10 -24.46
N THR A 182 -2.67 -6.83 -25.13
CA THR A 182 -1.39 -6.55 -24.50
C THR A 182 -1.21 -5.06 -24.22
N ALA A 183 -0.11 -4.70 -23.55
CA ALA A 183 0.27 -3.31 -23.33
C ALA A 183 0.51 -2.54 -24.65
N ILE A 184 0.94 -3.22 -25.72
CA ILE A 184 1.20 -2.57 -27.03
C ILE A 184 -0.11 -2.31 -27.76
N ASP A 185 -1.05 -3.26 -27.70
CA ASP A 185 -2.31 -3.20 -28.46
C ASP A 185 -3.19 -2.01 -28.04
N VAL A 186 -3.03 -1.52 -26.81
CA VAL A 186 -3.79 -0.36 -26.29
C VAL A 186 -3.21 1.00 -26.72
N ILE A 187 -1.99 1.05 -27.26
CA ILE A 187 -1.33 2.31 -27.63
C ILE A 187 -2.15 3.15 -28.63
N PRO A 188 -2.70 2.58 -29.73
CA PRO A 188 -3.53 3.35 -30.67
C PRO A 188 -4.77 3.93 -30.00
N SER A 189 -5.44 3.14 -29.15
CA SER A 189 -6.63 3.55 -28.42
C SER A 189 -6.35 4.69 -27.43
N ILE A 190 -5.20 4.65 -26.75
CA ILE A 190 -4.75 5.75 -25.88
C ILE A 190 -4.55 7.01 -26.71
N LYS A 191 -3.81 6.93 -27.82
CA LYS A 191 -3.54 8.09 -28.68
C LYS A 191 -4.81 8.71 -29.23
N GLU A 192 -5.72 7.89 -29.76
CA GLU A 192 -7.00 8.34 -30.31
C GLU A 192 -7.83 9.08 -29.25
N LYS A 193 -8.02 8.46 -28.07
CA LYS A 193 -8.76 9.10 -26.97
C LYS A 193 -8.13 10.41 -26.53
N MET A 194 -6.79 10.48 -26.48
CA MET A 194 -6.06 11.67 -26.01
C MET A 194 -6.02 12.82 -27.02
N GLN A 195 -6.44 12.63 -28.28
CA GLN A 195 -6.57 13.74 -29.24
C GLN A 195 -7.54 14.83 -28.75
N GLY A 196 -8.56 14.47 -27.97
CA GLY A 196 -9.52 15.40 -27.38
C GLY A 196 -9.04 16.12 -26.12
N PHE A 197 -7.83 15.84 -25.64
CA PHE A 197 -7.31 16.34 -24.36
C PHE A 197 -6.00 17.13 -24.59
N PRO A 198 -6.09 18.45 -24.81
CA PRO A 198 -4.92 19.28 -25.13
C PRO A 198 -3.84 19.28 -24.05
N LYS A 199 -4.18 18.93 -22.80
CA LYS A 199 -3.24 18.85 -21.67
C LYS A 199 -2.93 17.41 -21.27
N PHE A 200 -2.79 16.52 -22.25
CA PHE A 200 -2.31 15.15 -22.01
C PHE A 200 -0.80 15.17 -21.69
N LEU A 201 -0.44 14.74 -20.48
CA LEU A 201 0.94 14.83 -19.96
C LEU A 201 1.76 13.55 -20.16
N GLY A 202 1.13 12.44 -20.52
CA GLY A 202 1.81 11.17 -20.76
C GLY A 202 1.21 9.99 -20.01
N VAL A 203 1.84 8.83 -20.21
CA VAL A 203 1.48 7.56 -19.61
C VAL A 203 2.38 7.23 -18.42
N PHE A 204 1.84 6.52 -17.44
CA PHE A 204 2.51 6.14 -16.20
C PHE A 204 2.41 4.64 -16.01
N VAL A 205 3.56 4.01 -15.85
CA VAL A 205 3.70 2.55 -15.80
C VAL A 205 4.56 2.14 -14.61
N ASP A 206 4.65 0.83 -14.36
CA ASP A 206 5.53 0.31 -13.31
C ASP A 206 6.99 0.70 -13.58
N PHE A 207 7.66 1.21 -12.54
CA PHE A 207 9.09 1.54 -12.59
C PHE A 207 9.95 0.33 -13.00
N TRP A 208 9.54 -0.88 -12.61
CA TRP A 208 10.28 -2.11 -12.87
C TRP A 208 9.97 -2.76 -14.23
N ASP A 209 9.02 -2.23 -15.00
CA ASP A 209 8.67 -2.75 -16.33
C ASP A 209 9.35 -1.96 -17.46
N PHE A 210 10.64 -2.24 -17.65
CA PHE A 210 11.46 -1.54 -18.65
C PHE A 210 11.04 -1.83 -20.09
N ALA A 211 10.41 -2.99 -20.36
CA ALA A 211 9.98 -3.38 -21.70
C ALA A 211 8.79 -2.51 -22.13
N ILE A 212 7.73 -2.45 -21.31
CA ILE A 212 6.57 -1.58 -21.57
C ILE A 212 7.00 -0.12 -21.68
N GLN A 213 7.88 0.34 -20.77
CA GLN A 213 8.40 1.71 -20.84
C GLN A 213 9.09 2.02 -22.18
N LYS A 214 9.85 1.07 -22.74
CA LYS A 214 10.55 1.25 -24.01
C LYS A 214 9.56 1.28 -25.18
N GLU A 215 8.60 0.37 -25.20
CA GLU A 215 7.59 0.26 -26.26
C GLU A 215 6.73 1.53 -26.37
N PHE A 216 6.26 2.04 -25.24
CA PHE A 216 5.47 3.29 -25.22
C PHE A 216 6.29 4.50 -25.68
N ARG A 217 7.57 4.61 -25.26
CA ARG A 217 8.48 5.66 -25.74
C ARG A 217 8.74 5.55 -27.24
N GLN A 218 8.97 4.34 -27.76
CA GLN A 218 9.15 4.10 -29.20
C GLN A 218 7.91 4.44 -30.02
N ALA A 219 6.73 4.27 -29.43
CA ALA A 219 5.49 4.73 -30.02
C ALA A 219 5.28 6.26 -29.91
N GLY A 220 6.22 7.03 -29.34
CA GLY A 220 6.12 8.48 -29.23
C GLY A 220 5.20 8.98 -28.12
N LEU A 221 4.92 8.16 -27.11
CA LEU A 221 4.24 8.61 -25.89
C LEU A 221 5.27 9.03 -24.84
N GLU A 222 4.98 10.11 -24.11
CA GLU A 222 5.74 10.49 -22.93
C GLU A 222 5.49 9.47 -21.80
N VAL A 223 6.55 8.96 -21.17
CA VAL A 223 6.45 7.88 -20.17
C VAL A 223 7.05 8.30 -18.83
N GLY A 224 6.17 8.51 -17.85
CA GLY A 224 6.52 8.79 -16.47
C GLY A 224 6.61 7.53 -15.60
N VAL A 225 7.57 7.54 -14.67
CA VAL A 225 7.76 6.49 -13.64
C VAL A 225 8.25 7.10 -12.34
N ASN A 226 7.95 6.47 -11.22
CA ASN A 226 8.44 6.92 -9.91
C ASN A 226 9.85 6.36 -9.61
N ARG A 227 10.90 7.11 -9.96
CA ARG A 227 12.29 6.67 -9.80
C ARG A 227 12.73 6.46 -8.34
N LYS A 228 12.09 7.12 -7.37
CA LYS A 228 12.39 6.95 -5.93
C LYS A 228 12.08 5.54 -5.44
N GLU A 229 11.25 4.79 -6.16
CA GLU A 229 10.93 3.40 -5.83
C GLU A 229 12.15 2.47 -5.89
N LYS A 230 13.19 2.86 -6.64
CA LYS A 230 14.47 2.14 -6.68
C LYS A 230 15.14 2.08 -5.30
N GLU A 231 15.04 3.15 -4.52
CA GLU A 231 15.75 3.30 -3.23
C GLU A 231 15.11 2.46 -2.12
N ILE A 232 13.79 2.26 -2.19
CA ILE A 232 13.01 1.58 -1.16
C ILE A 232 12.70 0.11 -1.50
N GLY A 233 12.97 -0.31 -2.74
CA GLY A 233 12.69 -1.65 -3.22
C GLY A 233 11.22 -1.92 -3.56
N LYS A 234 11.00 -2.95 -4.37
CA LYS A 234 9.70 -3.26 -5.01
C LYS A 234 8.56 -3.50 -4.01
N LYS A 235 8.81 -4.24 -2.93
CA LYS A 235 7.80 -4.59 -1.93
C LYS A 235 7.30 -3.35 -1.19
N LEU A 236 8.20 -2.54 -0.66
CA LEU A 236 7.85 -1.32 0.08
C LEU A 236 7.23 -0.26 -0.86
N ALA A 237 7.69 -0.17 -2.11
CA ALA A 237 7.06 0.68 -3.12
C ALA A 237 5.59 0.30 -3.38
N ALA A 238 5.30 -0.99 -3.54
CA ALA A 238 3.93 -1.48 -3.71
C ALA A 238 3.05 -1.17 -2.48
N MET A 239 3.55 -1.37 -1.26
CA MET A 239 2.84 -1.02 -0.03
C MET A 239 2.53 0.48 0.07
N ARG A 240 3.50 1.35 -0.21
CA ARG A 240 3.30 2.82 -0.22
C ARG A 240 2.26 3.25 -1.25
N ARG A 241 2.25 2.62 -2.43
CA ARG A 241 1.24 2.88 -3.46
C ARG A 241 -0.17 2.49 -3.01
N ILE A 242 -0.32 1.32 -2.38
CA ILE A 242 -1.61 0.89 -1.80
C ILE A 242 -2.07 1.87 -0.73
N GLN A 243 -1.19 2.27 0.17
CA GLN A 243 -1.51 3.24 1.22
C GLN A 243 -1.89 4.61 0.64
N GLY A 244 -1.20 5.06 -0.42
CA GLY A 244 -1.54 6.28 -1.16
C GLY A 244 -2.95 6.24 -1.76
N LEU A 245 -3.36 5.10 -2.31
CA LEU A 245 -4.74 4.90 -2.80
C LEU A 245 -5.76 4.92 -1.66
N GLN A 246 -5.50 4.20 -0.57
CA GLN A 246 -6.37 4.18 0.60
C GLN A 246 -6.58 5.60 1.14
N ASN A 247 -5.50 6.38 1.26
CA ASN A 247 -5.57 7.79 1.66
C ASN A 247 -6.34 8.65 0.64
N ALA A 248 -6.23 8.37 -0.65
CA ALA A 248 -6.93 9.14 -1.66
C ALA A 248 -8.44 8.85 -1.69
N LEU A 249 -8.85 7.63 -1.33
CA LEU A 249 -10.25 7.21 -1.26
C LEU A 249 -11.00 7.71 -0.02
N LYS A 250 -10.30 8.09 1.05
CA LYS A 250 -10.95 8.59 2.26
C LYS A 250 -11.81 9.81 1.97
N ILE A 251 -13.00 9.80 2.56
CA ILE A 251 -13.88 10.96 2.64
C ILE A 251 -13.34 11.89 3.72
N ARG A 252 -13.13 13.15 3.35
CA ARG A 252 -12.70 14.20 4.27
C ARG A 252 -13.92 14.82 4.97
N GLU A 253 -13.64 15.74 5.89
CA GLU A 253 -14.68 16.48 6.63
C GLU A 253 -15.67 17.24 5.73
N ASP A 254 -15.23 17.65 4.52
CA ASP A 254 -16.08 18.30 3.51
C ASP A 254 -16.99 17.32 2.74
N GLY A 255 -16.97 16.02 3.10
CA GLY A 255 -17.74 14.98 2.44
C GLY A 255 -17.18 14.54 1.10
N GLN A 256 -15.94 14.92 0.76
CA GLN A 256 -15.31 14.64 -0.54
C GLN A 256 -14.01 13.85 -0.38
N SER A 257 -13.66 13.01 -1.37
CA SER A 257 -12.37 12.31 -1.44
C SER A 257 -11.38 12.97 -2.40
N LYS A 258 -10.08 12.61 -2.30
CA LYS A 258 -9.09 12.99 -3.33
C LYS A 258 -9.31 12.20 -4.62
N LEU A 259 -9.67 10.93 -4.54
CA LEU A 259 -9.90 10.06 -5.68
C LEU A 259 -11.40 9.93 -5.95
N LEU A 260 -11.81 10.32 -7.16
CA LEU A 260 -13.18 10.23 -7.66
C LEU A 260 -13.20 9.27 -8.85
N LEU A 261 -14.18 8.37 -8.86
CA LEU A 261 -14.37 7.36 -9.90
C LEU A 261 -15.66 7.66 -10.64
N HIS A 262 -15.58 7.85 -11.97
CA HIS A 262 -16.79 7.91 -12.77
C HIS A 262 -17.48 6.55 -12.77
N THR A 263 -18.78 6.54 -12.50
CA THR A 263 -19.69 5.38 -12.52
C THR A 263 -19.54 4.45 -13.73
N ARG A 264 -19.12 4.98 -14.89
CA ARG A 264 -18.91 4.20 -16.12
C ARG A 264 -17.62 3.36 -16.12
N CYS A 265 -16.67 3.65 -15.23
CA CYS A 265 -15.42 2.90 -15.08
C CYS A 265 -15.66 1.61 -14.26
N THR A 266 -16.59 0.79 -14.74
CA THR A 266 -17.13 -0.37 -14.02
C THR A 266 -16.08 -1.43 -13.69
N LYS A 267 -15.06 -1.62 -14.53
CA LYS A 267 -14.01 -2.62 -14.30
C LYS A 267 -13.02 -2.14 -13.26
N THR A 268 -12.67 -0.86 -13.29
CA THR A 268 -11.86 -0.20 -12.25
C THR A 268 -12.57 -0.27 -10.91
N ILE A 269 -13.84 0.14 -10.84
CA ILE A 269 -14.66 0.06 -9.62
C ILE A 269 -14.69 -1.38 -9.09
N ARG A 270 -15.02 -2.35 -9.95
CA ARG A 270 -15.02 -3.78 -9.60
C ARG A 270 -13.69 -4.24 -9.03
N ASP A 271 -12.57 -3.82 -9.61
CA ASP A 271 -11.24 -4.19 -9.14
C ASP A 271 -10.97 -3.62 -7.74
N PHE A 272 -11.29 -2.34 -7.49
CA PHE A 272 -11.21 -1.74 -6.16
C PHE A 272 -12.09 -2.48 -5.13
N GLU A 273 -13.35 -2.79 -5.46
CA GLU A 273 -14.28 -3.50 -4.58
C GLU A 273 -13.87 -4.95 -4.30
N ARG A 274 -13.27 -5.65 -5.27
CA ARG A 274 -12.96 -7.09 -5.14
C ARG A 274 -11.55 -7.38 -4.68
N CYS A 275 -10.69 -6.37 -4.61
CA CYS A 275 -9.34 -6.51 -4.12
C CYS A 275 -9.34 -6.90 -2.64
N LYS A 276 -8.60 -7.97 -2.30
CA LYS A 276 -8.58 -8.56 -0.95
C LYS A 276 -7.18 -8.89 -0.50
N TRP A 277 -6.97 -8.78 0.81
CA TRP A 277 -5.82 -9.37 1.46
C TRP A 277 -5.92 -10.91 1.45
N PRO A 278 -4.81 -11.64 1.33
CA PRO A 278 -4.81 -13.10 1.33
C PRO A 278 -5.41 -13.66 2.64
N ASP A 279 -6.26 -14.68 2.52
CA ASP A 279 -6.87 -15.35 3.68
C ASP A 279 -5.97 -16.49 4.17
N LYS A 280 -5.29 -16.27 5.31
CA LYS A 280 -4.35 -17.23 5.90
C LYS A 280 -4.99 -18.57 6.31
N ARG A 281 -6.33 -18.72 6.36
CA ARG A 281 -7.01 -19.96 6.78
C ARG A 281 -7.15 -21.05 5.70
N LYS A 282 -6.85 -20.77 4.42
CA LYS A 282 -7.10 -21.72 3.31
C LYS A 282 -5.88 -22.19 2.51
N GLU A 283 -4.68 -21.69 2.81
CA GLU A 283 -3.46 -22.07 2.07
C GLU A 283 -2.41 -22.64 3.04
N GLU A 284 -2.71 -23.81 3.62
CA GLU A 284 -1.71 -24.68 4.25
C GLU A 284 -0.97 -25.48 3.17
N ALA A 285 -0.13 -24.78 2.41
CA ALA A 285 1.00 -25.34 1.67
C ALA A 285 1.85 -24.16 1.18
N GLU A 286 3.04 -23.98 1.78
CA GLU A 286 4.09 -23.07 1.31
C GLU A 286 3.68 -21.60 1.07
N VAL A 287 3.38 -20.86 2.15
CA VAL A 287 3.16 -19.42 2.04
C VAL A 287 4.31 -18.67 2.70
N GLN A 288 5.23 -18.14 1.88
CA GLN A 288 5.87 -16.85 2.19
C GLN A 288 4.74 -15.90 2.57
N GLU A 289 4.72 -15.39 3.80
CA GLU A 289 3.68 -14.49 4.28
C GLU A 289 3.45 -13.37 3.26
N LYS A 290 2.37 -13.48 2.48
CA LYS A 290 2.03 -12.50 1.46
C LYS A 290 1.52 -11.26 2.19
N GLU A 291 2.43 -10.36 2.51
CA GLU A 291 2.14 -9.01 3.03
C GLU A 291 1.51 -8.08 1.98
N LEU A 292 1.32 -8.56 0.75
CA LEU A 292 0.68 -7.83 -0.35
C LEU A 292 -0.72 -8.41 -0.64
N PRO A 293 -1.63 -7.60 -1.21
CA PRO A 293 -2.93 -8.08 -1.64
C PRO A 293 -2.84 -9.25 -2.63
N LEU A 294 -3.93 -10.00 -2.74
CA LEU A 294 -4.09 -10.95 -3.83
C LEU A 294 -3.94 -10.22 -5.16
N THR A 295 -3.17 -10.82 -6.07
CA THR A 295 -2.87 -10.22 -7.39
C THR A 295 -4.12 -10.06 -8.26
N LYS A 296 -5.13 -10.91 -8.02
CA LYS A 296 -6.45 -10.85 -8.63
C LYS A 296 -7.15 -9.55 -8.20
N TYR A 297 -7.60 -8.75 -9.17
CA TYR A 297 -8.24 -7.45 -8.96
C TYR A 297 -7.30 -6.30 -8.54
N MET A 298 -5.99 -6.48 -8.64
CA MET A 298 -5.02 -5.38 -8.41
C MET A 298 -4.66 -4.62 -9.70
N PHE A 299 -5.25 -4.94 -10.86
CA PHE A 299 -4.81 -4.39 -12.14
C PHE A 299 -5.10 -2.89 -12.26
N ALA A 300 -6.38 -2.52 -12.16
CA ALA A 300 -6.76 -1.11 -12.19
C ALA A 300 -6.21 -0.32 -10.98
N PRO A 301 -6.23 -0.84 -9.73
CA PRO A 301 -5.56 -0.19 -8.61
C PRO A 301 -4.08 0.10 -8.88
N HIS A 302 -3.32 -0.84 -9.46
CA HIS A 302 -1.93 -0.56 -9.83
C HIS A 302 -1.82 0.59 -10.83
N ALA A 303 -2.60 0.57 -11.92
CA ALA A 303 -2.62 1.63 -12.92
C ALA A 303 -2.90 3.02 -12.30
N VAL A 304 -3.92 3.12 -11.43
CA VAL A 304 -4.25 4.37 -10.71
C VAL A 304 -3.10 4.78 -9.79
N SER A 305 -2.50 3.82 -9.09
CA SER A 305 -1.45 4.10 -8.12
C SER A 305 -0.17 4.67 -8.74
N TYR A 306 0.15 4.31 -9.99
CA TYR A 306 1.33 4.86 -10.69
C TYR A 306 1.20 6.36 -10.91
N VAL A 307 0.00 6.82 -11.31
CA VAL A 307 -0.29 8.24 -11.51
C VAL A 307 -0.30 8.99 -10.18
N ILE A 308 -1.00 8.47 -9.16
CA ILE A 308 -1.08 9.13 -7.85
C ILE A 308 0.30 9.21 -7.19
N ALA A 309 1.09 8.14 -7.22
CA ALA A 309 2.43 8.14 -6.65
C ALA A 309 3.36 9.15 -7.34
N PHE A 310 3.25 9.32 -8.66
CA PHE A 310 3.99 10.37 -9.36
C PHE A 310 3.52 11.76 -8.93
N CYS A 311 2.21 11.98 -8.91
CA CYS A 311 1.58 13.25 -8.55
C CYS A 311 1.90 13.71 -7.12
N GLU A 312 1.88 12.81 -6.14
CA GLU A 312 2.23 13.11 -4.74
C GLU A 312 3.74 13.32 -4.54
N ASN A 313 4.59 12.88 -5.48
CA ASN A 313 6.02 13.23 -5.49
C ASN A 313 6.30 14.57 -6.17
N ALA A 314 5.36 15.07 -6.96
CA ALA A 314 5.42 16.33 -7.69
C ALA A 314 4.66 17.45 -6.96
N VAL A 315 4.54 17.37 -5.63
CA VAL A 315 3.89 18.40 -4.80
C VAL A 315 4.56 19.76 -5.05
N GLY A 316 3.76 20.77 -5.40
CA GLY A 316 4.23 22.10 -5.77
C GLY A 316 4.40 22.34 -7.28
N VAL A 317 4.28 21.30 -8.12
CA VAL A 317 4.25 21.45 -9.59
C VAL A 317 2.85 21.88 -10.01
N ASP A 318 2.76 23.00 -10.73
CA ASP A 318 1.53 23.46 -11.39
C ASP A 318 1.42 22.80 -12.79
N PHE A 319 0.64 21.71 -12.89
CA PHE A 319 0.46 20.98 -14.14
C PHE A 319 -0.26 21.81 -15.22
N TYR A 320 -0.91 22.92 -14.85
CA TYR A 320 -1.47 23.85 -15.83
C TYR A 320 -0.40 24.68 -16.56
N ARG A 321 0.78 24.88 -15.95
CA ARG A 321 1.90 25.62 -16.57
C ARG A 321 2.82 24.74 -17.41
N VAL A 322 2.87 23.45 -17.10
CA VAL A 322 3.71 22.47 -17.82
C VAL A 322 3.13 22.10 -19.18
N ALA A 323 1.82 22.29 -19.37
CA ALA A 323 1.10 21.96 -20.60
C ALA A 323 1.00 23.11 -21.62
N ASN A 324 1.77 24.19 -21.45
CA ASN A 324 1.79 25.36 -22.36
C ASN A 324 3.06 25.41 -23.20
#